data_AF-A0AAN0T777-F1
#
_entry.id   AF-A0AAN0T777-F1
#
_cell.length_a   1.000
_cell.length_b   1.000
_cell.length_c   1.000
_cell.angle_alpha   90.00
_cell.angle_beta   90.00
_cell.angle_gamma   90.00
#
_symmetry.space_group_name_H-M   'P 1'
#
loop_
_entity.id
_entity.type
_entity.pdbx_description
1 polymer ?
#
loop_
_entity_poly.entity_id
_entity_poly.type
_entity_poly.pdbx_seq_one_letter_code
_entity_poly.pdbx_strand_id
1 'polypeptide(L)' 'MAAYMGQRIIDKAYTYDFVINKRADLKEGIDAYLTEHGQANLITNTGTQQDHTVT' A
#
# COMPACT_ATOMS: atom_id res chain seq x y z
N MET A 1 5.80 -13.73 -4.33
CA MET A 1 6.47 -12.40 -4.41
C MET A 1 5.61 -11.28 -3.85
N ALA A 2 4.31 -11.22 -4.15
CA ALA A 2 3.42 -10.20 -3.58
C ALA A 2 3.38 -10.20 -2.04
N ALA A 3 3.27 -11.38 -1.40
CA ALA A 3 3.32 -11.50 0.06
C ALA A 3 4.60 -10.92 0.69
N TYR A 4 5.75 -11.14 0.06
CA TYR A 4 7.02 -10.56 0.52
C TYR A 4 7.00 -9.03 0.44
N MET A 5 6.47 -8.47 -0.64
CA MET A 5 6.33 -7.02 -0.77
C MET A 5 5.32 -6.44 0.23
N GLY A 6 4.21 -7.15 0.45
CA GLY A 6 3.23 -6.82 1.49
C GLY A 6 3.86 -6.75 2.88
N GLN A 7 4.65 -7.75 3.27
CA GLN A 7 5.37 -7.74 4.53
C GLN A 7 6.34 -6.54 4.63
N ARG A 8 7.07 -6.21 3.57
CA ARG A 8 7.96 -5.03 3.56
C ARG A 8 7.22 -3.71 3.73
N ILE A 9 5.98 -3.62 3.26
CA ILE A 9 5.10 -2.45 3.48
C ILE A 9 4.67 -2.38 4.94
N ILE A 10 4.30 -3.51 5.55
CA ILE A 10 3.98 -3.61 6.99
C ILE A 10 5.18 -3.21 7.84
N ASP A 11 6.38 -3.69 7.49
CA ASP A 11 7.64 -3.37 8.15
C ASP A 11 8.09 -1.91 7.90
N LYS A 12 7.32 -1.13 7.13
CA LYS A 12 7.61 0.26 6.73
C LYS A 12 8.95 0.42 6.00
N ALA A 13 9.49 -0.66 5.43
CA ALA A 13 10.68 -0.61 4.59
C ALA A 13 10.39 0.05 3.24
N TYR A 14 9.15 -0.07 2.75
CA TYR A 14 8.65 0.60 1.54
C TYR A 14 7.22 1.10 1.75
N THR A 15 6.83 2.12 1.00
CA THR A 15 5.42 2.55 0.93
C THR A 15 4.68 1.75 -0.14
N TYR A 16 3.37 1.60 0.03
CA TYR A 16 2.51 0.95 -0.96
C TYR A 16 2.66 1.62 -2.34
N ASP A 17 2.57 2.95 -2.41
CA ASP A 17 2.76 3.72 -3.66
C ASP A 17 4.09 3.42 -4.35
N PHE A 18 5.19 3.34 -3.59
CA PHE A 18 6.50 3.07 -4.15
C PHE A 18 6.56 1.69 -4.79
N VAL A 19 5.97 0.68 -4.14
CA VAL A 19 5.94 -0.69 -4.66
C VAL A 19 5.06 -0.78 -5.89
N ILE A 20 3.85 -0.20 -5.87
CA ILE A 20 2.93 -0.28 -7.01
C ILE A 20 3.45 0.50 -8.22
N ASN A 21 4.11 1.65 -8.01
CA ASN A 21 4.76 2.38 -9.11
C ASN A 21 5.87 1.58 -9.79
N LYS A 22 6.57 0.71 -9.07
CA LYS A 22 7.64 -0.13 -9.64
C LYS A 22 7.15 -1.49 -10.15
N ARG A 23 6.12 -2.04 -9.51
CA ARG A 23 5.63 -3.40 -9.67
C ARG A 23 4.11 -3.42 -9.59
N ALA A 24 3.46 -2.73 -10.53
CA ALA A 24 2.01 -2.70 -10.65
C ALA A 24 1.42 -4.10 -10.88
N ASP A 25 2.22 -5.02 -11.44
CA ASP A 25 1.89 -6.45 -11.60
C ASP A 25 1.60 -7.14 -10.26
N LEU A 26 2.15 -6.65 -9.15
CA LEU A 26 1.98 -7.23 -7.83
C LEU A 26 0.81 -6.63 -7.04
N LYS A 27 0.10 -5.63 -7.61
CA LYS A 27 -0.92 -4.86 -6.88
C LYS A 27 -1.98 -5.74 -6.23
N GLU A 28 -2.66 -6.58 -7.02
CA GLU A 28 -3.74 -7.42 -6.50
C GLU A 28 -3.26 -8.37 -5.39
N GLY A 29 -2.06 -8.94 -5.53
CA GLY A 29 -1.50 -9.83 -4.52
C GLY A 29 -1.06 -9.09 -3.25
N ILE A 30 -0.61 -7.84 -3.36
CA ILE A 30 -0.26 -7.00 -2.20
C ILE A 30 -1.54 -6.56 -1.48
N ASP A 31 -2.57 -6.18 -2.24
CA ASP A 31 -3.88 -5.77 -1.69
C ASP A 31 -4.52 -6.90 -0.89
N ALA A 32 -4.55 -8.11 -1.46
CA ALA A 32 -5.04 -9.30 -0.78
C ALA A 32 -4.26 -9.55 0.51
N TYR A 33 -2.91 -9.55 0.42
CA TYR A 33 -2.05 -9.80 1.58
C TYR A 33 -2.25 -8.79 2.71
N LEU A 34 -2.27 -7.48 2.39
CA LEU A 34 -2.49 -6.43 3.38
C LEU A 34 -3.89 -6.53 4.00
N THR A 35 -4.91 -6.87 3.21
CA THR A 35 -6.28 -7.04 3.70
C THR A 35 -6.39 -8.23 4.66
N GLU A 36 -5.81 -9.38 4.30
CA GLU A 36 -5.76 -10.58 5.14
C GLU A 36 -5.06 -10.36 6.48
N HIS A 37 -4.08 -9.44 6.52
CA HIS A 37 -3.32 -9.10 7.73
C HIS A 37 -3.88 -7.89 8.48
N GLY A 38 -5.08 -7.40 8.11
CA GLY A 38 -5.71 -6.25 8.77
C GLY A 38 -4.99 -4.92 8.55
N GLN A 39 -4.14 -4.82 7.52
CA GLN A 39 -3.35 -3.66 7.15
C GLN A 39 -3.87 -2.98 5.87
N ALA A 40 -5.17 -3.12 5.58
CA ALA A 40 -5.81 -2.48 4.43
C ALA A 40 -5.69 -0.94 4.46
N ASN A 41 -5.46 -0.34 5.64
CA ASN A 41 -5.17 1.08 5.81
C ASN A 41 -3.85 1.53 5.15
N LEU A 42 -2.94 0.60 4.85
CA LEU A 42 -1.69 0.90 4.13
C LEU A 42 -1.88 0.97 2.62
N ILE A 43 -3.02 0.51 2.11
CA ILE A 43 -3.36 0.59 0.69
C ILE A 43 -3.73 2.04 0.37
N THR A 44 -2.78 2.76 -0.21
CA THR A 44 -3.01 4.13 -0.66
C THR A 44 -3.76 4.10 -1.98
N ASN A 45 -5.07 4.25 -1.89
CA ASN A 45 -5.91 4.58 -3.02
C ASN A 45 -5.73 6.09 -3.25
N THR A 46 -4.71 6.49 -4.00
CA THR A 46 -4.47 7.92 -4.30
C THR A 46 -5.63 8.48 -5.13
N GLY A 47 -6.61 8.96 -4.40
CA GLY A 47 -7.77 9.72 -4.84
C GLY A 47 -8.26 10.59 -3.70
N THR A 48 -7.34 11.20 -2.95
CA THR A 48 -7.55 12.40 -2.13
C THR A 48 -6.21 12.78 -1.52
N GLN A 49 -5.60 13.80 -2.11
CA GLN A 49 -4.69 14.66 -1.36
C GLN A 49 -5.46 15.11 -0.12
N GLN A 50 -4.85 14.91 1.05
CA GLN A 50 -5.22 15.69 2.22
C GLN A 50 -4.89 17.15 1.89
N ASP A 51 -5.88 17.90 1.45
CA ASP A 51 -5.85 19.35 1.65
C ASP A 51 -6.55 19.64 2.98
N HIS A 52 -5.74 19.63 4.03
CA HIS A 52 -6.03 20.42 5.21
C HIS A 52 -5.83 21.90 4.82
N THR A 53 -6.94 22.59 4.54
CA THR A 53 -7.03 24.01 4.87
C THR A 53 -8.01 24.18 6.03
N VAL A 54 -7.47 24.84 7.04
CA VAL A 54 -8.05 25.10 8.36
C VAL A 54 -8.80 26.43 8.28
N THR A 55 -9.97 26.49 8.92
CA THR A 55 -10.83 27.67 9.22
C THR A 55 -11.90 28.01 8.18
#